data_AF-A0A3D2BAC3-F1
#
_entry.id   AF-A0A3D2BAC3-F1
#
_cell.length_a   1.000
_cell.length_b   1.000
_cell.length_c   1.000
_cell.angle_alpha   90.00
_cell.angle_beta   90.00
_cell.angle_gamma   90.00
#
_symmetry.space_group_name_H-M   'P 1'
#
loop_
_entity.id
_entity.type
_entity.pdbx_description
1 polymer ?
#
loop_
_entity_poly.entity_id
_entity_poly.type
_entity_poly.pdbx_seq_one_letter_code
_entity_poly.pdbx_strand_id
1 'polypeptide(L)'
;MIPQISQAPGVVQLVLNFLQALEQQGFTGDTATRYADRLTMATDNSIYQLLPDAVVFPRSTADVALLARVASQERFASLIFTPRGGGTGTNGQALNTGIVVDMSRYMNRIIEINPAEGWVRVEAGVIKDHLNQFR
;
A
#
# COMPACT_ATOMS: atom_id res chain seq x y z
N MET A 1 -5.50 6.18 38.51
CA MET A 1 -5.51 6.90 37.22
C MET A 1 -4.44 6.26 36.36
N ILE A 2 -4.82 5.56 35.28
CA ILE A 2 -3.85 4.89 34.40
C ILE A 2 -3.21 5.95 33.51
N PRO A 3 -1.88 6.13 33.51
CA PRO A 3 -1.21 7.04 32.60
C PRO A 3 -1.50 6.62 31.16
N GLN A 4 -2.09 7.53 30.38
CA GLN A 4 -2.26 7.30 28.95
C GLN A 4 -1.02 7.81 28.21
N ILE A 5 -0.46 6.96 27.35
CA ILE A 5 0.51 7.38 26.35
C ILE A 5 -0.20 8.40 25.46
N SER A 6 0.49 9.50 25.14
CA SER A 6 0.01 10.65 24.38
C SER A 6 -0.80 10.27 23.13
N GLN A 7 -1.70 11.18 22.73
CA GLN A 7 -2.53 11.02 21.52
C GLN A 7 -1.65 10.64 20.32
N ALA A 8 -2.06 9.58 19.62
CA ALA A 8 -1.41 9.16 18.39
C ALA A 8 -1.36 10.32 17.37
N PRO A 9 -0.31 10.43 16.55
CA PRO A 9 -0.22 11.46 15.53
C PRO A 9 -1.48 11.49 14.65
N GLY A 10 -1.99 12.69 14.40
CA GLY A 10 -3.14 12.90 13.52
C GLY A 10 -2.90 12.44 12.09
N VAL A 11 -3.92 12.57 11.26
CA VAL A 11 -3.85 12.30 9.81
C VAL A 11 -4.01 13.62 9.08
N VAL A 12 -3.21 13.86 8.06
CA VAL A 12 -3.31 15.07 7.24
C VAL A 12 -4.68 15.13 6.54
N GLN A 13 -5.39 16.26 6.63
CA GLN A 13 -6.73 16.42 6.06
C GLN A 13 -6.76 16.17 4.54
N LEU A 14 -5.69 16.53 3.82
CA LEU A 14 -5.58 16.26 2.39
C LEU A 14 -5.61 14.77 2.06
N VAL A 15 -5.02 13.92 2.91
CA VAL A 15 -5.07 12.46 2.78
C VAL A 15 -6.50 11.95 2.97
N LEU A 16 -7.22 12.46 3.98
CA LEU A 16 -8.62 12.10 4.19
C LEU A 16 -9.50 12.46 2.99
N ASN A 17 -9.30 13.66 2.43
CA ASN A 17 -10.01 14.11 1.24
C ASN A 17 -9.71 13.22 0.01
N PHE A 18 -8.47 12.73 -0.11
CA PHE A 18 -8.08 11.81 -1.18
C PHE A 18 -8.76 10.44 -1.03
N LEU A 19 -8.76 9.87 0.18
CA LEU A 19 -9.42 8.58 0.44
C LEU A 19 -10.93 8.66 0.17
N GLN A 20 -11.56 9.76 0.60
CA GLN A 20 -12.98 10.01 0.30
C GLN A 20 -13.23 10.11 -1.21
N ALA A 21 -12.34 10.79 -1.95
CA ALA A 21 -12.46 10.89 -3.41
C ALA A 21 -12.29 9.53 -4.11
N LEU A 22 -11.43 8.64 -3.59
CA LEU A 22 -11.31 7.27 -4.10
C LEU A 22 -12.60 6.48 -3.90
N GLU A 23 -13.14 6.50 -2.69
CA GLU A 23 -14.38 5.81 -2.33
C GLU A 23 -15.54 6.29 -3.23
N GLN A 24 -15.69 7.61 -3.39
CA GLN A 24 -16.71 8.21 -4.26
C GLN A 24 -16.58 7.83 -5.74
N GLN A 25 -15.37 7.50 -6.20
CA GLN A 25 -15.12 7.07 -7.59
C GLN A 25 -15.15 5.54 -7.76
N GLY A 26 -15.59 4.80 -6.73
CA GLY A 26 -15.80 3.36 -6.81
C GLY A 26 -14.55 2.53 -6.59
N PHE A 27 -13.59 3.03 -5.81
CA PHE A 27 -12.46 2.21 -5.35
C PHE A 27 -13.00 1.01 -4.55
N THR A 28 -12.60 -0.19 -4.93
CA THR A 28 -13.14 -1.44 -4.35
C THR A 28 -12.26 -2.02 -3.25
N GLY A 29 -11.03 -1.51 -3.13
CA GLY A 29 -10.07 -1.91 -2.11
C GLY A 29 -10.35 -1.30 -0.74
N ASP A 30 -9.49 -1.65 0.21
CA ASP A 30 -9.59 -1.14 1.58
C ASP A 30 -8.70 0.09 1.77
N THR A 31 -9.04 0.93 2.75
CA THR A 31 -8.19 2.04 3.21
C THR A 31 -8.07 1.99 4.73
N ALA A 32 -6.93 2.42 5.28
CA ALA A 32 -6.70 2.43 6.71
C ALA A 32 -5.95 3.70 7.16
N THR A 33 -6.47 4.32 8.22
CA THR A 33 -5.93 5.54 8.83
C THR A 33 -5.72 5.40 10.34
N ARG A 34 -6.11 4.26 10.94
CA ARG A 34 -5.88 4.02 12.36
C ARG A 34 -4.38 3.88 12.62
N TYR A 35 -3.94 4.39 13.77
CA TYR A 35 -2.54 4.36 14.16
C TYR A 35 -1.93 2.96 14.11
N ALA A 36 -2.66 1.93 14.58
CA ALA A 36 -2.18 0.55 14.55
C ALA A 36 -1.90 0.06 13.12
N ASP A 37 -2.81 0.29 12.18
CA ASP A 37 -2.64 -0.13 10.78
C ASP A 37 -1.45 0.60 10.13
N ARG A 38 -1.35 1.92 10.35
CA ARG A 38 -0.23 2.75 9.87
C ARG A 38 1.10 2.29 10.44
N LEU A 39 1.14 1.92 11.73
CA LEU A 39 2.35 1.46 12.41
C LEU A 39 2.88 0.15 11.83
N THR A 40 1.99 -0.76 11.39
CA THR A 40 2.42 -2.00 10.70
C THR A 40 3.15 -1.75 9.38
N MET A 41 2.95 -0.57 8.78
CA MET A 41 3.58 -0.16 7.53
C MET A 41 4.68 0.88 7.73
N ALA A 42 5.02 1.19 8.98
CA ALA A 42 5.99 2.25 9.30
C ALA A 42 7.45 1.80 9.19
N THR A 43 7.71 0.50 9.04
CA THR A 43 9.05 -0.08 8.91
C THR A 43 9.12 -1.02 7.71
N ASP A 44 10.33 -1.22 7.19
CA ASP A 44 10.69 -2.29 6.28
C ASP A 44 11.89 -3.05 6.89
N ASN A 45 12.64 -3.81 6.10
CA ASN A 45 13.83 -4.52 6.60
C ASN A 45 15.07 -3.60 6.75
N SER A 46 14.87 -2.28 6.79
CA SER A 46 15.90 -1.30 7.11
C SER A 46 15.90 -0.92 8.60
N ILE A 47 16.80 -0.02 8.97
CA ILE A 47 16.84 0.59 10.30
C ILE A 47 15.87 1.76 10.47
N TYR A 48 15.20 2.19 9.39
CA TYR A 48 14.38 3.40 9.38
C TYR A 48 12.93 3.11 9.78
N GLN A 49 12.32 4.12 10.38
CA GLN A 49 10.88 4.14 10.67
C GLN A 49 10.28 5.45 10.20
N LEU A 50 9.25 5.38 9.35
CA LEU A 50 8.45 6.53 8.91
C LEU A 50 6.97 6.13 8.96
N LEU A 51 6.20 6.80 9.81
CA LEU A 51 4.76 6.54 9.96
C LEU A 51 4.02 7.18 8.77
N PRO A 52 3.38 6.39 7.88
CA PRO A 52 2.56 6.96 6.81
C PRO A 52 1.28 7.57 7.40
N ASP A 53 0.65 8.50 6.70
CA ASP A 53 -0.66 9.06 7.04
C ASP A 53 -1.80 8.07 6.77
N ALA A 54 -1.68 7.23 5.74
CA ALA A 54 -2.65 6.20 5.41
C ALA A 54 -2.03 5.02 4.67
N VAL A 55 -2.77 3.92 4.64
CA VAL A 55 -2.47 2.74 3.83
C VAL A 55 -3.68 2.44 2.94
N VAL A 56 -3.42 2.12 1.67
CA VAL A 56 -4.44 1.74 0.68
C VAL A 56 -4.13 0.34 0.17
N PHE A 57 -5.16 -0.49 0.04
CA PHE A 57 -5.06 -1.91 -0.34
C PHE A 57 -5.90 -2.18 -1.60
N PRO A 58 -5.38 -1.91 -2.81
CA PRO A 58 -6.08 -2.18 -4.06
C PRO A 58 -6.42 -3.67 -4.21
N ARG A 59 -7.57 -4.00 -4.80
CA ARG A 59 -7.97 -5.40 -5.11
C ARG A 59 -7.71 -5.77 -6.56
N SER A 60 -7.43 -4.80 -7.41
CA SER A 60 -7.33 -4.99 -8.86
C SER A 60 -6.44 -3.95 -9.53
N THR A 61 -6.03 -4.23 -10.77
CA THR A 61 -5.37 -3.23 -11.63
C THR A 61 -6.27 -2.01 -11.87
N ALA A 62 -7.59 -2.19 -11.89
CA ALA A 62 -8.54 -1.07 -12.03
C ALA A 62 -8.50 -0.13 -10.83
N ASP A 63 -8.37 -0.68 -9.61
CA ASP A 63 -8.20 0.12 -8.39
C ASP A 63 -6.90 0.92 -8.41
N VAL A 64 -5.79 0.32 -8.87
CA VAL A 64 -4.49 1.00 -9.00
C VAL A 64 -4.57 2.14 -10.03
N ALA A 65 -5.22 1.88 -11.18
CA ALA A 65 -5.42 2.90 -12.21
C ALA A 65 -6.32 4.03 -11.74
N LEU A 66 -7.39 3.72 -11.00
CA LEU A 66 -8.26 4.71 -10.36
C LEU A 66 -7.46 5.55 -9.35
N LEU A 67 -6.65 4.91 -8.51
CA LEU A 67 -5.77 5.58 -7.54
C LEU A 67 -4.86 6.59 -8.22
N ALA A 68 -4.14 6.16 -9.27
CA ALA A 68 -3.25 7.03 -10.03
C ALA A 68 -4.00 8.20 -10.70
N ARG A 69 -5.20 7.95 -11.26
CA ARG A 69 -6.03 9.00 -11.88
C ARG A 69 -6.55 10.01 -10.87
N VAL A 70 -6.90 9.59 -9.66
CA VAL A 70 -7.30 10.52 -8.60
C VAL A 70 -6.07 11.30 -8.12
N ALA A 71 -4.94 10.62 -7.93
CA ALA A 71 -3.69 11.26 -7.46
C ALA A 71 -3.16 12.31 -8.43
N SER A 72 -3.41 12.16 -9.74
CA SER A 72 -2.98 13.12 -10.75
C SER A 72 -3.79 14.42 -10.79
N GLN A 73 -4.87 14.53 -10.00
CA GLN A 73 -5.63 15.78 -9.90
C GLN A 73 -4.80 16.83 -9.17
N GLU A 74 -4.80 18.08 -9.66
CA GLU A 74 -3.98 19.18 -9.14
C GLU A 74 -4.09 19.36 -7.62
N ARG A 75 -5.31 19.23 -7.07
CA ARG A 75 -5.56 19.35 -5.62
C ARG A 75 -4.84 18.29 -4.77
N PHE A 76 -4.38 17.18 -5.37
CA PHE A 76 -3.67 16.09 -4.71
C PHE A 76 -2.19 16.01 -5.11
N ALA A 77 -1.68 16.95 -5.91
CA ALA A 77 -0.34 16.91 -6.48
C ALA A 77 0.79 16.89 -5.42
N SER A 78 0.51 17.33 -4.18
CA SER A 78 1.47 17.30 -3.07
C SER A 78 1.47 15.98 -2.30
N LEU A 79 0.55 15.06 -2.57
CA LEU A 79 0.51 13.75 -1.92
C LEU A 79 1.62 12.85 -2.46
N ILE A 80 2.25 12.12 -1.53
CA ILE A 80 3.32 11.16 -1.82
C ILE A 80 2.75 9.75 -1.68
N PHE A 81 3.06 8.90 -2.66
CA PHE A 81 2.61 7.52 -2.73
C PHE A 81 3.81 6.59 -2.84
N THR A 82 3.83 5.51 -2.06
CA THR A 82 4.87 4.48 -2.15
C THR A 82 4.21 3.11 -2.30
N PRO A 83 4.40 2.40 -3.44
CA PRO A 83 3.96 1.04 -3.56
C PRO A 83 4.79 0.13 -2.65
N ARG A 84 4.14 -0.83 -2.00
CA ARG A 84 4.75 -1.78 -1.09
C ARG A 84 4.29 -3.20 -1.40
N GLY A 85 5.27 -4.09 -1.57
CA GLY A 85 5.08 -5.54 -1.60
C GLY A 85 5.35 -6.15 -0.22
N GLY A 86 6.25 -7.13 -0.14
CA GLY A 86 6.60 -7.79 1.13
C GLY A 86 7.38 -6.95 2.15
N GLY A 87 7.79 -5.71 1.81
CA GLY A 87 8.50 -4.83 2.75
C GLY A 87 9.90 -5.30 3.15
N THR A 88 10.55 -6.13 2.32
CA THR A 88 11.85 -6.74 2.64
C THR A 88 13.06 -5.92 2.18
N GLY A 89 12.84 -4.72 1.62
CA GLY A 89 13.92 -3.80 1.25
C GLY A 89 14.66 -3.29 2.48
N THR A 90 15.97 -3.07 2.35
CA THR A 90 16.86 -2.73 3.48
C THR A 90 17.23 -1.25 3.54
N ASN A 91 16.68 -0.43 2.62
CA ASN A 91 17.12 0.96 2.42
C ASN A 91 15.98 1.97 2.60
N GLY A 92 14.84 1.60 3.19
CA GLY A 92 13.70 2.50 3.45
C GLY A 92 12.86 2.83 2.21
N GLN A 93 13.03 2.11 1.10
CA GLN A 93 12.39 2.42 -0.20
C GLN A 93 10.88 2.21 -0.18
N ALA A 94 10.38 1.36 0.73
CA ALA A 94 8.97 1.08 0.90
C ALA A 94 8.30 2.00 1.94
N LEU A 95 8.99 3.04 2.40
CA LEU A 95 8.55 3.94 3.46
C LEU A 95 8.30 5.35 2.92
N ASN A 96 7.27 6.01 3.45
CA ASN A 96 7.03 7.44 3.30
C ASN A 96 6.16 7.95 4.47
N THR A 97 5.96 9.26 4.57
CA THR A 97 5.02 9.87 5.52
C THR A 97 3.62 10.10 4.95
N GLY A 98 3.44 9.89 3.64
CA GLY A 98 2.17 10.06 2.93
C GLY A 98 1.34 8.77 2.91
N ILE A 99 1.08 8.26 1.71
CA ILE A 99 0.22 7.09 1.50
C ILE A 99 1.07 5.90 1.08
N VAL A 100 0.96 4.80 1.81
CA VAL A 100 1.50 3.49 1.39
C VAL A 100 0.44 2.75 0.60
N VAL A 101 0.81 2.21 -0.56
CA VAL A 101 -0.07 1.39 -1.40
C VAL A 101 0.39 -0.07 -1.31
N ASP A 102 -0.28 -0.85 -0.45
CA ASP A 102 0.06 -2.26 -0.22
C ASP A 102 -0.57 -3.14 -1.29
N MET A 103 0.28 -3.72 -2.13
CA MET A 103 -0.10 -4.60 -3.22
C MET A 103 -0.25 -6.05 -2.76
N SER A 104 0.31 -6.42 -1.60
CA SER A 104 0.47 -7.79 -1.13
C SER A 104 -0.80 -8.37 -0.50
N ARG A 105 -1.69 -7.53 0.04
CA ARG A 105 -2.92 -7.99 0.72
C ARG A 105 -3.89 -8.73 -0.21
N TYR A 106 -4.18 -8.15 -1.38
CA TYR A 106 -5.19 -8.69 -2.30
C TYR A 106 -4.65 -9.05 -3.68
N MET A 107 -3.67 -8.30 -4.20
CA MET A 107 -3.12 -8.51 -5.54
C MET A 107 -1.96 -9.52 -5.51
N ASN A 108 -2.18 -10.71 -4.94
CA ASN A 108 -1.16 -11.73 -4.69
C ASN A 108 -1.43 -13.07 -5.39
N ARG A 109 -2.15 -13.06 -6.52
CA ARG A 109 -2.48 -14.26 -7.28
C ARG A 109 -1.46 -14.57 -8.37
N ILE A 110 -1.22 -15.86 -8.58
CA ILE A 110 -0.58 -16.39 -9.78
C ILE A 110 -1.69 -16.56 -10.82
N ILE A 111 -1.55 -15.88 -11.96
CA ILE A 111 -2.60 -15.81 -12.98
C ILE A 111 -2.43 -16.94 -14.00
N GLU A 112 -1.18 -17.22 -14.39
CA GLU A 112 -0.86 -18.24 -15.40
C GLU A 112 0.59 -18.68 -15.26
N ILE A 113 0.83 -19.99 -15.40
CA ILE A 113 2.15 -20.60 -15.44
C ILE A 113 2.30 -21.25 -16.81
N ASN A 114 3.34 -20.88 -17.57
CA ASN A 114 3.68 -21.50 -18.84
C ASN A 114 5.06 -22.16 -18.76
N PRO A 115 5.13 -23.46 -18.40
CA PRO A 115 6.40 -24.18 -18.31
C PRO A 115 7.04 -24.41 -19.68
N ALA A 116 6.25 -24.51 -20.74
CA ALA A 116 6.75 -24.76 -22.09
C ALA A 116 7.58 -23.58 -22.61
N GLU A 117 7.17 -22.35 -22.30
CA GLU A 117 7.85 -21.11 -22.69
C GLU A 117 8.69 -20.48 -21.56
N GLY A 118 8.62 -21.01 -20.34
CA GLY A 118 9.47 -20.59 -19.22
C GLY A 118 9.08 -19.26 -18.57
N TRP A 119 7.79 -18.92 -18.52
CA TRP A 119 7.32 -17.69 -17.87
C TRP A 119 6.10 -17.91 -16.97
N VAL A 120 5.89 -16.96 -16.05
CA VAL A 120 4.72 -16.91 -15.16
C VAL A 120 4.16 -15.50 -15.15
N ARG A 121 2.83 -15.39 -15.23
CA ARG A 121 2.10 -14.13 -15.08
C ARG A 121 1.49 -14.07 -13.69
N VAL A 122 1.81 -13.01 -12.96
CA VAL A 122 1.44 -12.83 -11.56
C VAL A 122 0.91 -11.42 -11.31
N GLU A 123 0.14 -11.25 -10.25
CA GLU A 123 -0.16 -9.94 -9.70
C GLU A 123 1.03 -9.37 -8.91
N ALA A 124 1.11 -8.04 -8.80
CA ALA A 124 2.29 -7.33 -8.30
C ALA A 124 2.64 -7.61 -6.83
N GLY A 125 1.70 -8.12 -6.04
CA GLY A 125 1.87 -8.47 -4.64
C GLY A 125 2.30 -9.91 -4.38
N VAL A 126 2.51 -10.74 -5.42
CA VAL A 126 2.95 -12.13 -5.23
C VAL A 126 4.30 -12.18 -4.51
N ILE A 127 4.34 -12.96 -3.42
CA ILE A 127 5.56 -13.25 -2.67
C ILE A 127 6.35 -14.30 -3.45
N LYS A 128 7.64 -14.03 -3.69
CA LYS A 128 8.56 -14.92 -4.43
C LYS A 128 8.53 -16.37 -3.92
N ASP A 129 8.45 -16.56 -2.61
CA ASP A 129 8.43 -17.90 -2.01
C ASP A 129 7.14 -18.66 -2.32
N HIS A 130 5.98 -17.98 -2.43
CA HIS A 130 4.74 -18.62 -2.87
C HIS A 130 4.84 -19.06 -4.33
N LEU A 131 5.44 -18.22 -5.19
CA LEU A 131 5.67 -18.58 -6.59
C LEU A 131 6.57 -19.82 -6.72
N ASN A 132 7.60 -19.93 -5.88
CA ASN A 132 8.53 -21.07 -5.90
C ASN A 132 7.94 -22.40 -5.42
N GLN A 133 6.70 -22.44 -4.90
CA GLN A 133 6.03 -23.69 -4.54
C GLN A 133 5.54 -24.48 -5.76
N PHE A 134 5.44 -23.85 -6.92
CA PHE A 134 4.98 -24.45 -8.19
C PHE A 134 6.13 -25.04 -9.03
N ARG A 135 7.20 -25.47 -8.37
CA ARG A 135 8.35 -26.13 -9.00
C ARG A 135 8.03 -27.51 -9.53
#